data_AF-A0A7X8XJZ2-F1
#
_entry.id   AF-A0A7X8XJZ2-F1
#
_cell.length_a   1.000
_cell.length_b   1.000
_cell.length_c   1.000
_cell.angle_alpha   90.00
_cell.angle_beta   90.00
_cell.angle_gamma   90.00
#
_symmetry.space_group_name_H-M   'P 1'
#
loop_
_entity.id
_entity.type
_entity.pdbx_description
1 polymer ?
#
loop_
_entity_poly.entity_id
_entity_poly.type
_entity_poly.pdbx_seq_one_letter_code
_entity_poly.pdbx_strand_id
1 'polypeptide(L)'
;MDIYKVLEDLEKAIRESRRMPWPWQDCSVIRCDNFLKLLERSREGLPEEIKQARWVARENQRIRDEAMARAEKVESTAQDRVREMLRSAQEEAARLVQESEIVVRSRQEAQRLMAEAEDRARAREAEAAEAARKVREEAEAFSQSTRREVEAWSLRVLNGMEGELTRILSIVQRGRENLVGTAPAEPPRGTAPEAPSPLRENPRGRSH
;
A
#
# COMPACT_ATOMS: atom_id res chain seq x y z
N MET A 1 65.70 -30.83 41.04
CA MET A 1 66.08 -32.17 41.56
C MET A 1 64.78 -32.89 41.77
N ASP A 2 64.61 -34.12 41.27
CA ASP A 2 63.28 -34.71 41.20
C ASP A 2 62.70 -34.97 42.60
N ILE A 3 61.77 -34.11 43.01
CA ILE A 3 61.09 -34.16 44.30
C ILE A 3 60.42 -35.51 44.51
N TYR A 4 59.94 -36.10 43.42
CA TYR A 4 59.28 -37.40 43.40
C TYR A 4 60.24 -38.50 43.84
N LYS A 5 61.52 -38.45 43.46
CA LYS A 5 62.52 -39.43 43.91
C LYS A 5 62.79 -39.34 45.40
N VAL A 6 62.81 -38.14 45.98
CA VAL A 6 63.03 -37.96 47.44
C VAL A 6 61.80 -38.43 48.22
N LEU A 7 60.60 -38.18 47.72
CA LEU A 7 59.34 -38.67 48.29
C LEU A 7 59.22 -40.20 48.19
N GLU A 8 59.58 -40.78 47.03
CA GLU A 8 59.64 -42.24 46.81
C GLU A 8 60.67 -42.91 47.72
N ASP A 9 61.86 -42.31 47.88
CA ASP A 9 62.89 -42.81 48.79
C ASP A 9 62.44 -42.74 50.25
N LEU A 10 61.72 -41.68 50.65
CA LEU A 10 61.11 -41.56 51.99
C LEU A 10 60.02 -42.61 52.21
N GLU A 11 59.13 -42.79 51.23
CA GLU A 11 58.07 -43.81 51.28
C GLU A 11 58.67 -45.22 51.37
N LYS A 12 59.67 -45.51 50.54
CA LYS A 12 60.38 -46.79 50.54
C LYS A 12 61.08 -47.04 51.87
N ALA A 13 61.75 -46.03 52.43
CA ALA A 13 62.40 -46.13 53.75
C ALA A 13 61.41 -46.43 54.88
N ILE A 14 60.18 -45.90 54.80
CA ILE A 14 59.10 -46.21 55.76
C ILE A 14 58.55 -47.63 55.52
N ARG A 15 58.27 -48.01 54.27
CA ARG A 15 57.71 -49.33 53.91
C ARG A 15 58.67 -50.48 54.21
N GLU A 16 59.96 -50.31 53.98
CA GLU A 16 61.00 -51.31 54.20
C GLU A 16 61.53 -51.34 55.65
N SER A 17 61.00 -50.46 56.51
CA SER A 17 61.41 -50.40 57.92
C SER A 17 61.05 -51.69 58.68
N ARG A 18 61.98 -52.15 59.53
CA ARG A 18 61.82 -53.41 60.25
C ARG A 18 60.74 -53.26 61.32
N ARG A 19 59.63 -53.99 61.19
CA ARG A 19 58.56 -54.01 62.20
C ARG A 19 59.04 -54.71 63.48
N MET A 20 58.68 -54.14 64.63
CA MET A 20 59.09 -54.69 65.92
C MET A 20 58.24 -55.93 66.27
N PRO A 21 58.82 -56.96 66.92
CA PRO A 21 58.05 -58.08 67.46
C PRO A 21 57.06 -57.66 68.58
N TRP A 22 56.12 -58.55 68.90
CA TRP A 22 55.07 -58.34 69.92
C TRP A 22 55.67 -57.90 71.28
N PRO A 23 55.08 -56.93 72.02
CA PRO A 23 53.77 -56.28 71.81
C PRO A 23 53.78 -54.99 70.97
N TRP A 24 54.91 -54.57 70.39
CA TRP A 24 55.04 -53.28 69.69
C TRP A 24 54.88 -53.36 68.16
N GLN A 25 53.95 -54.17 67.67
CA GLN A 25 53.83 -54.50 66.23
C GLN A 25 53.47 -53.30 65.34
N ASP A 26 52.83 -52.28 65.91
CA ASP A 26 52.49 -51.02 65.21
C ASP A 26 53.68 -50.04 65.15
N CYS A 27 54.80 -50.36 65.81
CA CYS A 27 56.03 -49.57 65.78
C CYS A 27 57.03 -50.19 64.81
N SER A 28 57.57 -49.39 63.91
CA SER A 28 58.68 -49.78 63.04
C SER A 28 59.96 -49.06 63.40
N VAL A 29 61.08 -49.79 63.35
CA VAL A 29 62.40 -49.22 63.66
C VAL A 29 62.96 -48.63 62.38
N ILE A 30 62.88 -47.31 62.29
CA ILE A 30 63.48 -46.53 61.22
C ILE A 30 64.84 -46.01 61.70
N ARG A 31 65.86 -46.08 60.84
CA ARG A 31 67.16 -45.47 61.15
C ARG A 31 67.03 -43.96 61.07
N CYS A 32 66.91 -43.31 62.22
CA CYS A 32 66.69 -41.86 62.35
C CYS A 32 67.66 -41.04 61.50
N ASP A 33 68.96 -41.38 61.50
CA ASP A 33 69.96 -40.62 60.72
C ASP A 33 69.71 -40.62 59.21
N ASN A 34 69.25 -41.74 58.65
CA ASN A 34 68.96 -41.79 57.21
C ASN A 34 67.67 -41.06 56.90
N PHE A 35 66.63 -41.29 57.71
CA PHE A 35 65.33 -40.65 57.54
C PHE A 35 65.40 -39.13 57.68
N LEU A 36 66.14 -38.62 58.67
CA LEU A 36 66.36 -37.18 58.85
C LEU A 36 67.11 -36.57 57.66
N LYS A 37 68.12 -37.24 57.09
CA LYS A 37 68.81 -36.77 55.88
C LYS A 37 67.88 -36.68 54.67
N LEU A 38 66.99 -37.66 54.47
CA LEU A 38 65.99 -37.61 53.40
C LEU A 38 64.98 -36.48 53.63
N LEU A 39 64.56 -36.26 54.88
CA LEU A 39 63.64 -35.19 55.27
C LEU A 39 64.26 -33.79 55.10
N GLU A 40 65.52 -33.61 55.48
CA GLU A 40 66.29 -32.37 55.28
C GLU A 40 66.44 -32.06 53.78
N ARG A 41 66.76 -33.06 52.96
CA ARG A 41 66.83 -32.94 51.51
C ARG A 41 65.49 -32.55 50.88
N SER A 42 64.39 -33.10 51.38
CA SER A 42 63.04 -32.72 50.96
C SER A 42 62.70 -31.29 51.37
N ARG A 43 63.04 -30.90 52.60
CA ARG A 43 62.85 -29.54 53.13
C ARG A 43 63.64 -28.49 52.36
N GLU A 44 64.81 -28.82 51.85
CA GLU A 44 65.63 -27.93 51.03
C GLU A 44 65.13 -27.80 49.58
N GLY A 45 64.62 -28.89 48.98
CA GLY A 45 64.18 -28.92 47.58
C GLY A 45 62.72 -28.49 47.34
N LEU A 46 61.80 -28.83 48.26
CA LEU A 46 60.35 -28.57 48.13
C LEU A 46 60.01 -27.09 47.89
N PRO A 47 60.55 -26.13 48.66
CA PRO A 47 60.16 -24.73 48.50
C PRO A 47 60.50 -24.18 47.11
N GLU A 48 61.61 -24.62 46.52
CA GLU A 48 62.09 -24.14 45.24
C GLU A 48 61.26 -24.70 44.08
N GLU A 49 60.99 -26.01 44.08
CA GLU A 49 60.12 -26.64 43.07
C GLU A 49 58.69 -26.06 43.13
N ILE A 50 58.15 -25.77 44.32
CA ILE A 50 56.84 -25.10 44.48
C ILE A 50 56.88 -23.64 43.97
N LYS A 51 57.98 -22.91 44.16
CA LYS A 51 58.14 -21.56 43.59
C LYS A 51 58.19 -21.62 42.07
N GLN A 52 58.92 -22.57 41.50
CA GLN A 52 59.01 -22.77 40.06
C GLN A 52 57.64 -23.13 39.46
N ALA A 53 56.91 -24.08 40.06
CA ALA A 53 55.56 -24.42 39.62
C ALA A 53 54.60 -23.21 39.65
N ARG A 54 54.64 -22.41 40.72
CA ARG A 54 53.85 -21.16 40.81
C ARG A 54 54.28 -20.10 39.81
N TRP A 55 55.57 -20.03 39.47
CA TRP A 55 56.07 -19.12 38.43
C TRP A 55 55.58 -19.56 37.06
N VAL A 56 55.75 -20.84 36.70
CA VAL A 56 55.26 -21.40 35.43
C VAL A 56 53.75 -21.24 35.30
N ALA A 57 52.98 -21.47 36.38
CA ALA A 57 51.53 -21.28 36.36
C ALA A 57 51.13 -19.81 36.10
N ARG A 58 51.81 -18.86 36.75
CA ARG A 58 51.58 -17.42 36.51
C ARG A 58 51.99 -17.00 35.11
N GLU A 59 53.11 -17.50 34.62
CA GLU A 59 53.62 -17.18 33.28
C GLU A 59 52.69 -17.74 32.19
N ASN A 60 52.21 -18.97 32.34
CA ASN A 60 51.20 -19.55 31.45
C ASN A 60 49.88 -18.79 31.51
N GLN A 61 49.49 -18.24 32.66
CA GLN A 61 48.31 -17.39 32.75
C GLN A 61 48.52 -16.08 31.98
N ARG A 62 49.66 -15.41 32.20
CA ARG A 62 50.03 -14.18 31.48
C ARG A 62 50.03 -14.39 29.96
N ILE A 63 50.65 -15.47 29.48
CA ILE A 63 50.69 -15.82 28.05
C ILE A 63 49.28 -16.05 27.51
N ARG A 64 48.41 -16.74 28.25
CA ARG A 64 47.02 -16.97 27.84
C ARG A 64 46.24 -15.68 27.75
N ASP A 65 46.35 -14.81 28.75
CA ASP A 65 45.64 -13.53 28.78
C ASP A 65 46.11 -12.62 27.62
N GLU A 66 47.41 -12.58 27.34
CA GLU A 66 47.95 -11.86 26.19
C GLU A 66 47.50 -12.44 24.85
N ALA A 67 47.43 -13.76 24.72
CA ALA A 67 46.93 -14.41 23.52
C ALA A 67 45.44 -14.11 23.30
N MET A 68 44.62 -14.17 24.36
CA MET A 68 43.20 -13.83 24.30
C MET A 68 42.98 -12.37 23.92
N ALA A 69 43.69 -11.44 24.55
CA ALA A 69 43.60 -10.01 24.21
C ALA A 69 44.00 -9.73 22.75
N ARG A 70 45.02 -10.43 22.23
CA ARG A 70 45.39 -10.32 20.81
C ARG A 70 44.33 -10.90 19.90
N ALA A 71 43.76 -12.06 20.24
CA ALA A 71 42.69 -12.69 19.46
C ALA A 71 41.45 -11.79 19.39
N GLU A 72 41.02 -11.23 20.52
CA GLU A 72 39.89 -10.30 20.59
C GLU A 72 40.13 -9.05 19.74
N LYS A 73 41.34 -8.49 19.76
CA LYS A 73 41.70 -7.37 18.90
C LYS A 73 41.65 -7.72 17.42
N VAL A 74 42.15 -8.89 17.04
CA VAL A 74 42.09 -9.37 15.65
C VAL A 74 40.64 -9.57 15.23
N GLU A 75 39.81 -10.17 16.08
CA GLU A 75 38.39 -10.37 15.79
C GLU A 75 37.64 -9.04 15.64
N SER A 76 37.81 -8.11 16.58
CA SER A 76 37.20 -6.78 16.50
C SER A 76 37.60 -6.05 15.22
N THR A 77 38.91 -6.01 14.89
CA THR A 77 39.37 -5.35 13.66
C THR A 77 38.89 -6.05 12.40
N ALA A 78 38.75 -7.38 12.40
CA ALA A 78 38.18 -8.13 11.29
C ALA A 78 36.68 -7.81 11.12
N GLN A 79 35.91 -7.79 12.21
CA GLN A 79 34.51 -7.42 12.20
C GLN A 79 34.29 -6.00 11.67
N ASP A 80 35.10 -5.04 12.09
CA ASP A 80 35.00 -3.65 11.62
C ASP A 80 35.33 -3.54 10.13
N ARG A 81 36.37 -4.23 9.66
CA ARG A 81 36.71 -4.29 8.22
C ARG A 81 35.60 -4.92 7.39
N VAL A 82 34.98 -6.00 7.88
CA VAL A 82 33.85 -6.65 7.19
C VAL A 82 32.66 -5.71 7.11
N ARG A 83 32.33 -5.00 8.20
CA ARG A 83 31.24 -4.01 8.20
C ARG A 83 31.49 -2.89 7.20
N GLU A 84 32.71 -2.37 7.16
CA GLU A 84 33.09 -1.30 6.23
C GLU A 84 33.04 -1.77 4.77
N MET A 85 33.55 -2.97 4.49
CA MET A 85 33.49 -3.58 3.15
C MET A 85 32.04 -3.80 2.71
N LEU A 86 31.18 -4.31 3.59
CA LEU A 86 29.76 -4.53 3.27
C LEU A 86 29.06 -3.20 2.98
N ARG A 87 29.33 -2.15 3.76
CA ARG A 87 28.79 -0.81 3.52
C ARG A 87 29.23 -0.28 2.14
N SER A 88 30.53 -0.32 1.83
CA SER A 88 31.06 0.12 0.53
C SER A 88 30.42 -0.64 -0.64
N ALA A 89 30.33 -1.97 -0.51
CA ALA A 89 29.72 -2.81 -1.55
C ALA A 89 28.24 -2.50 -1.76
N GLN A 90 27.48 -2.21 -0.69
CA GLN A 90 26.07 -1.80 -0.80
C GLN A 90 25.91 -0.45 -1.48
N GLU A 91 26.75 0.53 -1.14
CA GLU A 91 26.74 1.86 -1.76
C GLU A 91 27.08 1.79 -3.25
N GLU A 92 28.11 1.01 -3.62
CA GLU A 92 28.48 0.77 -5.01
C GLU A 92 27.39 0.04 -5.78
N ALA A 93 26.79 -1.00 -5.19
CA ALA A 93 25.68 -1.72 -5.82
C ALA A 93 24.47 -0.80 -6.04
N ALA A 94 24.10 0.03 -5.06
CA ALA A 94 23.02 1.00 -5.21
C ALA A 94 23.32 2.01 -6.32
N ARG A 95 24.57 2.48 -6.40
CA ARG A 95 25.02 3.38 -7.47
C ARG A 95 24.94 2.71 -8.84
N LEU A 96 25.45 1.49 -8.98
CA LEU A 96 25.39 0.74 -10.25
C LEU A 96 23.96 0.44 -10.69
N VAL A 97 23.05 0.15 -9.75
CA VAL A 97 21.62 -0.03 -10.07
C VAL A 97 20.98 1.28 -10.50
N GLN A 98 21.32 2.40 -9.86
CA GLN A 98 20.78 3.72 -10.24
C GLN A 98 21.34 4.20 -11.59
N GLU A 99 22.63 3.97 -11.83
CA GLU A 99 23.32 4.24 -13.10
C GLU A 99 23.00 3.20 -14.17
N SER A 100 22.40 2.06 -13.80
CA SER A 100 22.00 1.03 -14.74
C SER A 100 21.12 1.68 -15.79
N GLU A 101 21.60 1.57 -17.03
CA GLU A 101 20.95 2.14 -18.20
C GLU A 101 19.48 1.67 -18.31
N ILE A 102 19.16 0.49 -17.76
CA ILE A 102 17.81 -0.05 -17.68
C ILE A 102 16.91 0.83 -16.79
N VAL A 103 17.37 1.23 -15.60
CA VAL A 103 16.58 2.09 -14.69
C VAL A 103 16.41 3.48 -15.29
N VAL A 104 17.46 4.03 -15.90
CA VAL A 104 17.40 5.34 -16.56
C VAL A 104 16.45 5.30 -17.76
N ARG A 105 16.59 4.32 -18.67
CA ARG A 105 15.70 4.15 -19.82
C ARG A 105 14.26 3.91 -19.39
N SER A 106 14.03 3.05 -18.40
CA SER A 106 12.69 2.78 -17.88
C SER A 106 12.03 4.04 -17.31
N ARG A 107 12.78 4.87 -16.57
CA ARG A 107 12.30 6.16 -16.07
C ARG A 107 11.97 7.14 -17.20
N GLN A 108 12.83 7.25 -18.20
CA GLN A 108 12.58 8.10 -19.37
C GLN A 108 11.36 7.64 -20.16
N GLU A 109 11.19 6.33 -20.34
CA GLU A 109 10.06 5.74 -21.03
C GLU A 109 8.75 5.93 -20.25
N ALA A 110 8.78 5.74 -18.93
CA ALA A 110 7.65 6.06 -18.06
C ALA A 110 7.25 7.54 -18.14
N GLN A 111 8.23 8.46 -18.14
CA GLN A 111 7.97 9.89 -18.31
C GLN A 111 7.34 10.21 -19.67
N ARG A 112 7.83 9.58 -20.75
CA ARG A 112 7.23 9.74 -22.09
C ARG A 112 5.80 9.24 -22.15
N LEU A 113 5.53 8.06 -21.60
CA LEU A 113 4.18 7.49 -21.55
C LEU A 113 3.21 8.38 -20.75
N MET A 114 3.67 8.94 -19.63
CA MET A 114 2.86 9.86 -18.83
C MET A 114 2.54 11.14 -19.60
N ALA A 115 3.54 11.76 -20.26
CA ALA A 115 3.32 12.95 -21.08
C ALA A 115 2.35 12.67 -22.24
N GLU A 116 2.49 11.53 -22.92
CA GLU A 116 1.58 11.13 -23.99
C GLU A 116 0.16 10.86 -23.46
N ALA A 117 0.02 10.28 -22.28
CA ALA A 117 -1.27 10.06 -21.64
C ALA A 117 -1.96 11.38 -21.28
N GLU A 118 -1.21 12.35 -20.74
CA GLU A 118 -1.70 13.70 -20.45
C GLU A 118 -2.13 14.44 -21.72
N ASP A 119 -1.35 14.36 -22.79
CA ASP A 119 -1.70 14.96 -24.09
C ASP A 119 -2.98 14.34 -24.67
N ARG A 120 -3.11 13.01 -24.60
CA ARG A 120 -4.33 12.30 -25.04
C ARG A 120 -5.54 12.67 -24.18
N ALA A 121 -5.36 12.80 -22.86
CA ALA A 121 -6.43 13.22 -21.97
C ALA A 121 -6.92 14.64 -22.32
N ARG A 122 -5.98 15.59 -22.46
CA ARG A 122 -6.29 16.97 -22.87
C ARG A 122 -7.00 17.03 -24.23
N ALA A 123 -6.56 16.24 -25.20
CA ALA A 123 -7.18 16.18 -26.52
C ALA A 123 -8.64 15.69 -26.43
N ARG A 124 -8.91 14.64 -25.64
CA ARG A 124 -10.27 14.14 -25.44
C ARG A 124 -11.17 15.10 -24.69
N GLU A 125 -10.64 15.80 -23.68
CA GLU A 125 -11.39 16.83 -22.97
C GLU A 125 -11.77 17.98 -23.89
N ALA A 126 -10.85 18.42 -24.75
CA ALA A 126 -11.12 19.46 -25.75
C ALA A 126 -12.18 19.01 -26.77
N GLU A 127 -12.08 17.77 -27.27
CA GLU A 127 -13.07 17.20 -28.19
C GLU A 127 -14.45 17.10 -27.54
N ALA A 128 -14.52 16.61 -26.29
CA ALA A 128 -15.76 16.51 -25.54
C ALA A 128 -16.38 17.89 -25.25
N ALA A 129 -15.55 18.89 -24.93
CA ALA A 129 -16.00 20.26 -24.72
C ALA A 129 -16.60 20.87 -25.99
N GLU A 130 -15.96 20.66 -27.14
CA GLU A 130 -16.46 21.15 -28.43
C GLU A 130 -17.75 20.42 -28.84
N ALA A 131 -17.84 19.11 -28.63
CA ALA A 131 -19.07 18.35 -28.86
C ALA A 131 -20.22 18.85 -27.97
N ALA A 132 -19.95 19.05 -26.67
CA ALA A 132 -20.94 19.59 -25.75
C ALA A 132 -21.38 21.00 -26.13
N ARG A 133 -20.46 21.83 -26.64
CA ARG A 133 -20.77 23.17 -27.14
C ARG A 133 -21.71 23.11 -28.35
N LYS A 134 -21.42 22.26 -29.35
CA LYS A 134 -22.29 22.08 -30.52
C LYS A 134 -23.70 21.64 -30.14
N VAL A 135 -23.82 20.66 -29.24
CA VAL A 135 -25.14 20.21 -28.76
C VAL A 135 -25.92 21.34 -28.08
N ARG A 136 -25.25 22.21 -27.30
CA ARG A 136 -25.90 23.38 -26.70
C ARG A 136 -26.35 24.38 -27.75
N GLU A 137 -25.49 24.71 -28.71
CA GLU A 137 -25.81 25.65 -29.80
C GLU A 137 -27.01 25.13 -30.62
N GLU A 138 -27.04 23.83 -30.95
CA GLU A 138 -28.16 23.20 -31.66
C GLU A 138 -29.46 23.20 -30.83
N ALA A 139 -29.39 22.88 -29.54
CA ALA A 139 -30.55 22.89 -28.66
C ALA A 139 -31.13 24.30 -28.47
N GLU A 140 -30.26 25.31 -28.38
CA GLU A 140 -30.65 26.72 -28.31
C GLU A 140 -31.31 27.17 -29.63
N ALA A 141 -30.72 26.82 -30.76
CA ALA A 141 -31.28 27.14 -32.08
C ALA A 141 -32.67 26.50 -32.28
N PHE A 142 -32.82 25.23 -31.91
CA PHE A 142 -34.11 24.53 -31.95
C PHE A 142 -35.14 25.18 -31.03
N SER A 143 -34.74 25.50 -29.79
CA SER A 143 -35.63 26.19 -28.83
C SER A 143 -36.10 27.55 -29.37
N GLN A 144 -35.22 28.30 -30.02
CA GLN A 144 -35.56 29.58 -30.63
C GLN A 144 -36.51 29.42 -31.83
N SER A 145 -36.30 28.41 -32.69
CA SER A 145 -37.20 28.18 -33.83
C SER A 145 -38.58 27.74 -33.36
N THR A 146 -38.67 26.83 -32.39
CA THR A 146 -39.94 26.41 -31.79
C THR A 146 -40.69 27.59 -31.18
N ARG A 147 -40.00 28.48 -30.46
CA ARG A 147 -40.64 29.70 -29.90
C ARG A 147 -41.23 30.58 -30.99
N ARG A 148 -40.48 30.85 -32.06
CA ARG A 148 -40.96 31.66 -33.19
C ARG A 148 -42.13 31.01 -33.92
N GLU A 149 -42.10 29.69 -34.10
CA GLU A 149 -43.21 28.94 -34.71
C GLU A 149 -44.48 28.99 -33.86
N VAL A 150 -44.35 28.82 -32.53
CA VAL A 150 -45.48 28.94 -31.60
C VAL A 150 -46.06 30.36 -31.61
N GLU A 151 -45.22 31.40 -31.56
CA GLU A 151 -45.66 32.79 -31.67
C GLU A 151 -46.41 33.07 -32.98
N ALA A 152 -45.88 32.60 -34.11
CA ALA A 152 -46.52 32.74 -35.41
C ALA A 152 -47.85 31.98 -35.48
N TRP A 153 -47.93 30.80 -34.87
CA TRP A 153 -49.17 30.04 -34.78
C TRP A 153 -50.21 30.75 -33.90
N SER A 154 -49.82 31.28 -32.73
CA SER A 154 -50.70 32.03 -31.85
C SER A 154 -51.31 33.25 -32.55
N LEU A 155 -50.50 34.02 -33.30
CA LEU A 155 -51.00 35.14 -34.10
C LEU A 155 -52.00 34.69 -35.18
N ARG A 156 -51.74 33.55 -35.83
CA ARG A 156 -52.66 33.00 -36.83
C ARG A 156 -54.00 32.60 -36.21
N VAL A 157 -53.98 31.95 -35.04
CA VAL A 157 -55.20 31.57 -34.32
C VAL A 157 -55.99 32.81 -33.91
N LEU A 158 -55.32 33.84 -33.36
CA LEU A 158 -55.96 35.10 -32.96
C LEU A 158 -56.61 35.83 -34.15
N ASN A 159 -55.90 35.95 -35.28
CA ASN A 159 -56.45 36.55 -36.49
C ASN A 159 -57.64 35.75 -37.05
N GLY A 160 -57.60 34.41 -36.92
CA GLY A 160 -58.73 33.54 -37.27
C GLY A 160 -59.96 33.83 -36.42
N MET A 161 -59.79 33.91 -35.09
CA MET A 161 -60.85 34.25 -34.15
C MET A 161 -61.41 35.66 -34.41
N GLU A 162 -60.56 36.64 -34.70
CA GLU A 162 -60.99 37.99 -35.08
C GLU A 162 -61.85 37.98 -36.35
N GLY A 163 -61.45 37.19 -37.35
CA GLY A 163 -62.21 37.02 -38.58
C GLY A 163 -63.59 36.37 -38.34
N GLU A 164 -63.67 35.36 -37.47
CA GLU A 164 -64.95 34.74 -37.10
C GLU A 164 -65.86 35.70 -36.33
N LEU A 165 -65.33 36.42 -35.35
CA LEU A 165 -66.07 37.45 -34.61
C LEU A 165 -66.60 38.54 -35.57
N THR A 166 -65.78 38.97 -36.53
CA THR A 166 -66.18 39.95 -37.56
C THR A 166 -67.29 39.42 -38.45
N ARG A 167 -67.24 38.13 -38.84
CA ARG A 167 -68.30 37.48 -39.61
C ARG A 167 -69.61 37.43 -38.82
N ILE A 168 -69.56 37.01 -37.55
CA ILE A 168 -70.73 36.96 -36.67
C ILE A 168 -71.32 38.36 -36.50
N LEU A 169 -70.49 39.37 -36.23
CA LEU A 169 -70.91 40.77 -36.11
C LEU A 169 -71.64 41.25 -37.38
N SER A 170 -71.08 40.94 -38.56
CA SER A 170 -71.69 41.27 -39.86
C SER A 170 -73.05 40.57 -40.09
N ILE A 171 -73.24 39.35 -39.58
CA ILE A 171 -74.53 38.65 -39.63
C ILE A 171 -75.55 39.34 -38.72
N VAL A 172 -75.14 39.70 -37.49
CA VAL A 172 -76.00 40.41 -36.53
C VAL A 172 -76.40 41.79 -37.05
N GLN A 173 -75.47 42.55 -37.63
CA GLN A 173 -75.74 43.86 -38.22
C GLN A 173 -76.78 43.76 -39.35
N ARG A 174 -76.63 42.82 -40.29
CA ARG A 174 -77.60 42.57 -41.36
C ARG A 174 -78.96 42.12 -40.83
N GLY A 175 -78.98 41.25 -39.81
CA GLY A 175 -80.21 40.85 -39.14
C GLY A 175 -80.95 42.04 -38.52
N ARG A 176 -80.21 42.98 -37.93
CA ARG A 176 -80.76 44.22 -37.37
C ARG A 176 -81.29 45.17 -38.45
N GLU A 177 -80.60 45.32 -39.58
CA GLU A 177 -81.06 46.12 -40.73
C GLU A 177 -82.38 45.57 -41.31
N ASN A 178 -82.49 44.25 -41.46
CA ASN A 178 -83.72 43.60 -41.95
C ASN A 178 -84.92 43.80 -41.02
N LEU A 179 -84.70 43.85 -39.70
CA LEU A 179 -85.75 44.13 -38.71
C LEU A 179 -86.17 45.61 -38.70
N VAL A 180 -85.27 46.52 -39.08
CA VAL A 180 -85.59 47.95 -39.26
C VAL A 180 -86.30 48.22 -40.59
N GLY A 181 -86.13 47.35 -41.59
CA GLY A 181 -86.69 47.49 -42.95
C GLY A 181 -88.02 46.80 -43.26
N THR A 182 -88.66 46.11 -42.30
CA THR A 182 -89.88 45.33 -42.58
C THR A 182 -91.13 45.96 -41.92
N ALA A 183 -92.00 46.57 -42.73
CA ALA A 183 -93.42 46.78 -42.40
C ALA A 183 -94.21 45.47 -42.66
N PRO A 184 -95.26 45.13 -41.88
CA PRO A 184 -95.85 43.79 -41.90
C PRO A 184 -96.83 43.60 -43.06
N ALA A 185 -96.66 42.51 -43.83
CA ALA A 185 -97.65 42.02 -44.79
C ALA A 185 -98.10 40.59 -44.39
N GLU A 186 -99.42 40.41 -44.44
CA GLU A 186 -100.26 39.32 -43.96
C GLU A 186 -100.21 38.06 -44.87
N PRO A 187 -100.52 36.83 -44.39
CA PRO A 187 -100.33 35.58 -45.15
C PRO A 187 -101.62 35.05 -45.80
N PRO A 188 -101.54 34.12 -46.78
CA PRO A 188 -102.65 33.24 -47.11
C PRO A 188 -102.40 31.75 -46.82
N ARG A 189 -103.54 31.03 -46.79
CA ARG A 189 -103.84 29.72 -46.18
C ARG A 189 -103.62 28.50 -47.10
N GLY A 190 -103.35 27.35 -46.45
CA GLY A 190 -103.73 25.97 -46.86
C GLY A 190 -102.91 25.38 -48.02
N THR A 191 -102.45 24.12 -48.00
CA THR A 191 -103.08 22.88 -47.52
C THR A 191 -102.01 21.84 -47.11
N ALA A 192 -102.34 20.99 -46.14
CA ALA A 192 -101.71 19.68 -45.88
C ALA A 192 -102.56 18.59 -46.60
N PRO A 193 -102.15 17.31 -46.77
CA PRO A 193 -101.44 16.43 -45.82
C PRO A 193 -100.21 15.71 -46.46
N GLU A 194 -99.33 14.99 -45.78
CA GLU A 194 -99.50 13.63 -45.24
C GLU A 194 -98.13 13.16 -44.67
N ALA A 195 -98.13 12.43 -43.55
CA ALA A 195 -96.97 11.74 -42.94
C ALA A 195 -97.17 10.21 -43.12
N PRO A 196 -96.21 9.26 -42.88
CA PRO A 196 -95.11 9.35 -41.89
C PRO A 196 -93.82 8.47 -42.07
N SER A 197 -92.86 8.65 -41.14
CA SER A 197 -91.94 7.65 -40.51
C SER A 197 -90.67 7.10 -41.25
N PRO A 198 -89.69 6.45 -40.56
CA PRO A 198 -88.73 7.03 -39.60
C PRO A 198 -87.26 6.54 -39.75
N LEU A 199 -86.35 7.21 -39.01
CA LEU A 199 -85.09 6.73 -38.38
C LEU A 199 -84.17 5.69 -39.07
N ARG A 200 -82.91 6.07 -39.29
CA ARG A 200 -81.75 5.16 -39.09
C ARG A 200 -80.56 5.91 -38.49
N GLU A 201 -80.34 5.68 -37.21
CA GLU A 201 -79.06 5.89 -36.53
C GLU A 201 -78.01 4.95 -37.12
N ASN A 202 -76.76 5.41 -37.20
CA ASN A 202 -75.63 4.52 -37.40
C ASN A 202 -74.45 4.99 -36.52
N PRO A 203 -74.01 4.18 -35.53
CA PRO A 203 -72.85 4.47 -34.71
C PRO A 203 -71.67 3.59 -35.14
N ARG A 204 -70.56 4.18 -35.62
CA ARG A 204 -69.22 3.54 -35.69
C ARG A 204 -68.17 4.65 -35.70
N GLY A 205 -67.08 4.62 -34.95
CA GLY A 205 -66.57 3.62 -34.03
C GLY A 205 -65.37 4.20 -33.29
N ARG A 206 -65.25 3.82 -32.01
CA ARG A 206 -64.05 3.98 -31.17
C ARG A 206 -63.24 2.69 -31.35
N SER A 207 -61.96 2.81 -31.65
CA SER A 207 -60.98 1.74 -31.43
C SER A 207 -59.76 2.34 -30.79
N HIS A 208 -59.41 1.76 -29.64
CA HIS A 208 -58.09 1.82 -29.01
C HIS A 208 -57.03 1.17 -29.90
#